data_AF-A0A832JB39-F1
#
_entry.id   AF-A0A832JB39-F1
#
_cell.length_a   1.000
_cell.length_b   1.000
_cell.length_c   1.000
_cell.angle_alpha   90.00
_cell.angle_beta   90.00
_cell.angle_gamma   90.00
#
_symmetry.space_group_name_H-M   'P 1'
#
loop_
_entity.id
_entity.type
_entity.pdbx_description
1 polymer ?
#
loop_
_entity_poly.entity_id
_entity_poly.type
_entity_poly.pdbx_seq_one_letter_code
_entity_poly.pdbx_strand_id
1 'polypeptide(L)'
;MGKDTLTVIDNRTGKQYEIPILYGTYPLYGAAIRASDLRQIRVSEEDFGLLSYDPAFMNTAPCKSSITFIDGERGILRYRGYPIEELAEKCTYLEVAYLVLHGELPTRAQLEEWTQQVTHHTMVHENIKKFMEGFRHDAHPMGMFVSTIAALSTFYPEAKNIFDPEVRRLQILRLIGKVPTIAAYAYRHSKGLPYVYPDNDLSYTGNFLNMMFKMTELKYKPHPVLERALDVL
;
A
#
# COMPACT_ATOMS: atom_id res chain seq x y z
N MET A 1 7.96 39.67 7.29
CA MET A 1 7.41 38.35 7.68
C MET A 1 8.33 37.76 8.72
N GLY A 2 7.80 37.34 9.87
CA GLY A 2 8.63 36.73 10.93
C GLY A 2 9.30 35.46 10.42
N LYS A 3 10.41 35.05 11.04
CA LYS A 3 11.04 33.77 10.75
C LYS A 3 10.09 32.64 11.21
N ASP A 4 9.80 31.68 10.34
CA ASP A 4 9.04 30.46 10.68
C ASP A 4 9.92 29.46 11.44
N THR A 5 10.25 29.81 12.69
CA THR A 5 11.12 29.03 13.57
C THR A 5 10.51 28.88 14.96
N LEU A 6 10.83 27.77 15.62
CA LEU A 6 10.57 27.51 17.03
C LEU A 6 11.81 27.90 17.82
N THR A 7 11.66 28.83 18.75
CA THR A 7 12.72 29.14 19.72
C THR A 7 12.66 28.20 20.91
N VAL A 8 13.76 27.51 21.19
CA VAL A 8 13.91 26.63 22.37
C VAL A 8 15.00 27.21 23.27
N ILE A 9 14.70 27.35 24.56
CA ILE A 9 15.67 27.78 25.58
C ILE A 9 15.93 26.59 26.50
N ASP A 10 17.18 26.12 26.55
CA ASP A 10 17.58 25.07 27.48
C ASP A 10 17.96 25.67 28.82
N ASN A 11 17.08 25.58 29.80
CA ASN A 11 17.30 26.14 31.15
C ASN A 11 18.50 25.53 31.88
N ARG A 12 19.01 24.36 31.47
CA ARG A 12 20.21 23.75 32.06
C ARG A 12 21.48 24.51 31.71
N THR A 13 21.50 25.19 30.55
CA THR A 13 22.67 25.89 30.01
C THR A 13 22.44 27.37 29.74
N GLY A 14 21.18 27.82 29.71
CA GLY A 14 20.77 29.16 29.30
C GLY A 14 20.88 29.41 27.79
N LYS A 15 21.26 28.41 26.98
CA LYS A 15 21.44 28.57 25.53
C LYS A 15 20.09 28.60 24.81
N GLN A 16 20.02 29.43 23.78
CA GLN A 16 18.86 29.58 22.90
C GLN A 16 19.15 28.96 21.54
N TYR A 17 18.16 28.27 21.00
CA TYR A 17 18.20 27.57 19.72
C TYR A 17 17.01 28.00 18.86
N GLU A 18 17.22 28.22 17.57
CA GLU A 18 16.15 28.43 16.59
C GLU A 18 16.02 27.15 15.73
N ILE A 19 14.86 26.50 15.78
CA ILE A 19 14.58 25.27 15.02
C ILE A 19 13.59 25.59 13.89
N PRO A 20 13.89 25.24 12.63
CA PRO A 20 12.97 25.48 11.52
C PRO A 20 11.67 24.69 11.66
N ILE A 21 10.54 25.35 11.39
CA ILE A 21 9.23 24.72 11.32
C ILE A 21 8.96 24.32 9.86
N LEU A 22 8.53 23.07 9.64
CA LEU A 22 8.20 22.53 8.32
C LEU A 22 6.70 22.34 8.20
N TYR A 23 6.13 22.84 7.10
CA TYR A 23 4.73 22.69 6.76
C TYR A 23 4.53 21.67 5.63
N GLY A 24 3.39 20.98 5.65
CA GLY A 24 2.90 20.20 4.52
C GLY A 24 2.09 21.04 3.53
N THR A 25 1.50 20.38 2.53
CA THR A 25 0.59 21.01 1.56
C THR A 25 -0.63 21.67 2.21
N TYR A 26 -1.07 21.14 3.37
CA TYR A 26 -2.17 21.68 4.15
C TYR A 26 -1.63 22.26 5.47
N PRO A 27 -1.13 23.52 5.48
CA PRO A 27 -0.40 24.09 6.62
C PRO A 27 -1.24 24.24 7.89
N LEU A 28 -2.57 24.30 7.77
CA LEU A 28 -3.49 24.34 8.90
C LEU A 28 -3.59 23.02 9.68
N TYR A 29 -3.02 21.93 9.14
CA TYR A 29 -3.13 20.56 9.68
C TYR A 29 -1.90 20.09 10.43
N GLY A 30 -1.07 21.05 10.83
CA GLY A 30 0.11 20.80 11.62
C GLY A 30 1.39 21.16 10.88
N ALA A 31 2.38 21.42 11.70
CA ALA A 31 3.74 21.67 11.29
C ALA A 31 4.65 20.81 12.14
N ALA A 32 5.80 20.45 11.59
CA ALA A 32 6.76 19.59 12.26
C ALA A 32 8.12 20.28 12.32
N ILE A 33 8.81 20.10 13.44
CA ILE A 33 10.27 20.28 13.47
C ILE A 33 10.94 18.96 13.09
N ARG A 34 12.18 19.00 12.61
CA ARG A 34 12.95 17.76 12.47
C ARG A 34 13.44 17.32 13.84
N ALA A 35 13.08 16.11 14.27
CA ALA A 35 13.54 15.54 15.54
C ALA A 35 15.07 15.49 15.65
N SER A 36 15.78 15.31 14.52
CA SER A 36 17.25 15.37 14.46
C SER A 36 17.82 16.72 14.90
N ASP A 37 17.07 17.80 14.72
CA ASP A 37 17.50 19.15 15.07
C ASP A 37 17.54 19.34 16.60
N LEU A 38 16.87 18.49 17.39
CA LEU A 38 16.97 18.50 18.86
C LEU A 38 18.36 18.04 19.35
N ARG A 39 19.10 17.29 18.54
CA ARG A 39 20.42 16.74 18.90
C ARG A 39 21.50 17.80 19.11
N GLN A 40 21.28 19.02 18.62
CA GLN A 40 22.18 20.15 18.85
C GLN A 40 22.07 20.71 20.29
N ILE A 41 20.99 20.38 21.00
CA ILE A 41 20.75 20.84 22.37
C ILE A 41 21.48 19.90 23.33
N ARG A 42 22.56 20.40 23.95
CA ARG A 42 23.52 19.62 24.75
C ARG A 42 23.96 20.38 25.99
N VAL A 43 24.20 19.64 27.07
CA VAL A 43 24.74 20.20 28.33
C VAL A 43 26.27 20.32 28.30
N SER A 44 26.96 19.35 27.69
CA SER A 44 28.42 19.32 27.51
C SER A 44 28.80 18.82 26.11
N GLU A 45 30.08 18.87 25.74
CA GLU A 45 30.54 18.35 24.43
C GLU A 45 30.40 16.83 24.30
N GLU A 46 30.45 16.12 25.43
CA GLU A 46 30.30 14.66 25.52
C GLU A 46 28.83 14.20 25.50
N ASP A 47 27.89 15.13 25.67
CA ASP A 47 26.45 14.86 25.62
C ASP A 47 26.02 14.49 24.19
N PHE A 48 25.27 13.39 24.06
CA PHE A 48 24.72 12.93 22.78
C PHE A 48 23.76 13.95 22.15
N GLY A 49 23.07 14.73 23.00
CA GLY A 49 22.03 15.68 22.62
C GLY A 49 20.62 15.19 22.92
N LEU A 50 19.66 16.11 22.89
CA LEU A 50 18.26 15.84 23.20
C LEU A 50 17.61 14.91 22.16
N LEU A 51 16.78 13.99 22.64
CA LEU A 51 15.92 13.12 21.84
C LEU A 51 14.45 13.46 22.10
N SER A 52 13.60 13.33 21.08
CA SER A 52 12.15 13.34 21.25
C SER A 52 11.69 12.01 21.83
N TYR A 53 10.99 12.04 22.96
CA TYR A 53 10.33 10.87 23.54
C TYR A 53 8.84 10.93 23.25
N ASP A 54 8.38 10.14 22.29
CA ASP A 54 7.00 10.10 21.82
C ASP A 54 6.57 8.64 21.55
N PRO A 55 6.17 7.89 22.59
CA PRO A 55 5.73 6.52 22.45
C PRO A 55 4.61 6.39 21.40
N ALA A 56 4.74 5.41 20.52
CA ALA A 56 3.81 5.17 19.40
C ALA A 56 3.73 6.29 18.34
N PHE A 57 4.64 7.27 18.34
CA PHE A 57 4.71 8.34 17.34
C PHE A 57 3.44 9.21 17.25
N MET A 58 2.72 9.39 18.36
CA MET A 58 1.44 10.10 18.39
C MET A 58 1.56 11.56 17.94
N ASN A 59 2.72 12.19 18.12
CA ASN A 59 3.02 13.56 17.71
C ASN A 59 4.31 13.64 16.86
N THR A 60 4.68 12.55 16.19
CA THR A 60 5.87 12.47 15.35
C THR A 60 5.46 12.15 13.92
N ALA A 61 5.82 13.03 12.98
CA ALA A 61 5.67 12.76 11.54
C ALA A 61 6.93 12.02 11.02
N PRO A 62 6.87 10.72 10.71
CA PRO A 62 8.06 9.93 10.37
C PRO A 62 8.53 10.14 8.92
N CYS A 63 7.65 10.62 8.04
CA CYS A 63 7.98 10.83 6.64
C CYS A 63 7.19 12.00 6.03
N LYS A 64 7.67 12.47 4.88
CA LYS A 64 6.89 13.33 3.99
C LYS A 64 6.22 12.44 2.94
N SER A 65 4.93 12.64 2.72
CA SER A 65 4.17 11.89 1.73
C SER A 65 3.24 12.83 0.96
N SER A 66 3.06 12.54 -0.33
CA SER A 66 2.09 13.19 -1.21
C SER A 66 1.03 12.20 -1.70
N ILE A 67 0.86 11.07 -1.00
CA ILE A 67 -0.04 9.98 -1.40
C ILE A 67 -1.46 10.21 -0.88
N THR A 68 -1.63 10.29 0.44
CA THR A 68 -2.93 10.35 1.09
C THR A 68 -2.97 11.49 2.09
N PHE A 69 -4.12 12.16 2.16
CA PHE A 69 -4.43 13.12 3.21
C PHE A 69 -5.70 12.68 3.94
N ILE A 70 -5.68 12.77 5.26
CA ILE A 70 -6.79 12.40 6.15
C ILE A 70 -7.01 13.52 7.14
N ASP A 71 -8.27 13.90 7.30
CA ASP A 71 -8.76 14.76 8.38
C ASP A 71 -9.99 14.07 8.99
N GLY A 72 -9.77 13.43 10.14
CA GLY A 72 -10.78 12.62 10.82
C GLY A 72 -11.89 13.46 11.45
N GLU A 73 -11.62 14.71 11.85
CA GLU A 73 -12.63 15.58 12.46
C GLU A 73 -13.65 16.05 11.43
N ARG A 74 -13.19 16.36 10.21
CA ARG A 74 -14.05 16.80 9.11
C ARG A 74 -14.49 15.68 8.18
N GLY A 75 -14.03 14.45 8.42
CA GLY A 75 -14.35 13.28 7.60
C GLY A 75 -13.79 13.35 6.17
N ILE A 76 -12.63 13.98 5.99
CA ILE A 76 -11.99 14.12 4.67
C ILE A 76 -10.95 13.01 4.48
N LEU A 77 -11.07 12.29 3.39
CA LEU A 77 -10.05 11.35 2.90
C LEU A 77 -9.76 11.67 1.44
N ARG A 78 -8.48 11.85 1.09
CA ARG A 78 -8.05 12.15 -0.28
C ARG A 78 -6.89 11.28 -0.72
N TYR A 79 -6.98 10.72 -1.92
CA TYR A 79 -5.84 10.10 -2.61
C TYR A 79 -5.34 11.03 -3.69
N ARG A 80 -4.06 11.41 -3.62
CA ARG A 80 -3.41 12.37 -4.52
C ARG A 80 -4.19 13.69 -4.69
N GLY A 81 -4.95 14.08 -3.66
CA GLY A 81 -5.79 15.28 -3.66
C GLY A 81 -7.25 15.06 -4.07
N TYR A 82 -7.59 13.94 -4.71
CA TYR A 82 -8.96 13.60 -5.09
C TYR A 82 -9.76 13.10 -3.87
N PRO A 83 -10.99 13.60 -3.63
CA PRO A 83 -11.87 13.07 -2.59
C PRO A 83 -12.19 11.59 -2.82
N ILE A 84 -12.25 10.80 -1.74
CA ILE A 84 -12.45 9.35 -1.83
C ILE A 84 -13.81 8.98 -2.44
N GLU A 85 -14.84 9.78 -2.15
CA GLU A 85 -16.20 9.61 -2.68
C GLU A 85 -16.24 9.70 -4.20
N GLU A 86 -15.46 10.61 -4.80
CA GLU A 86 -15.39 10.73 -6.26
C GLU A 86 -14.68 9.55 -6.90
N LEU A 87 -13.62 9.05 -6.27
CA LEU A 87 -12.90 7.87 -6.75
C LEU A 87 -13.77 6.61 -6.65
N ALA A 88 -14.48 6.44 -5.54
CA ALA A 88 -15.40 5.32 -5.34
C ALA A 88 -16.55 5.31 -6.36
N GLU A 89 -17.11 6.48 -6.69
CA GLU A 89 -18.22 6.59 -7.65
C GLU A 89 -17.78 6.43 -9.11
N LYS A 90 -16.63 6.98 -9.48
CA LYS A 90 -16.26 7.19 -10.89
C LYS A 90 -15.09 6.35 -11.38
N CYS A 91 -14.27 5.81 -10.48
CA CYS A 91 -13.08 5.04 -10.84
C CYS A 91 -13.26 3.55 -10.51
N THR A 92 -12.37 2.77 -11.10
CA THR A 92 -12.13 1.35 -10.81
C THR A 92 -10.93 1.19 -9.88
N TYR A 93 -10.82 0.02 -9.24
CA TYR A 93 -9.67 -0.29 -8.38
C TYR A 93 -8.32 -0.08 -9.10
N LEU A 94 -8.20 -0.51 -10.36
CA LEU A 94 -6.95 -0.39 -11.11
C LEU A 94 -6.58 1.05 -11.46
N GLU A 95 -7.57 1.93 -11.71
CA GLU A 95 -7.33 3.37 -11.89
C GLU A 95 -6.83 4.02 -10.60
N VAL A 96 -7.44 3.68 -9.46
CA VAL A 96 -7.01 4.18 -8.15
C VAL A 96 -5.64 3.63 -7.77
N ALA A 97 -5.34 2.37 -8.07
CA ALA A 97 -4.01 1.79 -7.88
C ALA A 97 -2.95 2.52 -8.71
N TYR A 98 -3.27 2.83 -9.97
CA TYR A 98 -2.42 3.65 -10.83
C TYR A 98 -2.20 5.04 -10.23
N LEU A 99 -3.27 5.73 -9.83
CA LEU A 99 -3.22 7.05 -9.20
C LEU A 99 -2.30 7.06 -7.97
N VAL A 100 -2.45 6.09 -7.07
CA VAL A 100 -1.64 5.99 -5.85
C VAL A 100 -0.16 5.81 -6.19
N LEU A 101 0.17 5.00 -7.19
CA LEU A 101 1.56 4.72 -7.57
C LEU A 101 2.20 5.86 -8.37
N HIS A 102 1.47 6.43 -9.33
CA HIS A 102 2.02 7.36 -10.33
C HIS A 102 1.75 8.84 -10.01
N GLY A 103 0.80 9.14 -9.13
CA GLY A 103 0.49 10.50 -8.69
C GLY A 103 -0.67 11.16 -9.41
N GLU A 104 -1.04 10.66 -10.60
CA GLU A 104 -2.10 11.21 -11.44
C GLU A 104 -2.99 10.08 -11.99
N LEU A 105 -4.23 10.42 -12.37
CA LEU A 105 -5.14 9.47 -13.00
C LEU A 105 -4.62 9.10 -14.39
N PRO A 106 -4.74 7.82 -14.81
CA PRO A 106 -4.25 7.39 -16.10
C PRO A 106 -5.10 7.96 -17.24
N THR A 107 -4.45 8.29 -18.35
CA THR A 107 -5.14 8.39 -19.64
C THR A 107 -5.66 7.01 -20.06
N ARG A 108 -6.61 6.97 -20.99
CA ARG A 108 -7.16 5.71 -21.50
C ARG A 108 -6.09 4.74 -21.99
N ALA A 109 -5.11 5.22 -22.75
CA ALA A 109 -4.02 4.37 -23.26
C ALA A 109 -3.14 3.82 -22.14
N GLN A 110 -2.83 4.65 -21.13
CA GLN A 110 -2.07 4.21 -19.96
C GLN A 110 -2.84 3.19 -19.12
N LEU A 111 -4.16 3.35 -18.99
CA LEU A 111 -5.01 2.41 -18.27
C LEU A 111 -5.10 1.07 -18.98
N GLU A 112 -5.26 1.07 -20.30
CA GLU A 112 -5.27 -0.15 -21.12
C GLU A 112 -3.94 -0.91 -20.98
N GLU A 113 -2.80 -0.21 -21.10
CA GLU A 113 -1.48 -0.81 -20.90
C GLU A 113 -1.29 -1.32 -19.46
N TRP A 114 -1.64 -0.52 -18.45
CA TRP A 114 -1.55 -0.88 -17.04
C TRP A 114 -2.36 -2.14 -16.73
N THR A 115 -3.60 -2.18 -17.19
CA THR A 115 -4.49 -3.32 -17.02
C THR A 115 -3.91 -4.57 -17.68
N GLN A 116 -3.40 -4.43 -18.91
CA GLN A 116 -2.73 -5.53 -19.60
C GLN A 116 -1.51 -6.03 -18.82
N GLN A 117 -0.64 -5.13 -18.35
CA GLN A 117 0.56 -5.51 -17.60
C GLN A 117 0.20 -6.25 -16.30
N VAL A 118 -0.85 -5.83 -15.59
CA VAL A 118 -1.33 -6.51 -14.38
C VAL A 118 -1.94 -7.87 -14.70
N THR A 119 -2.81 -7.99 -15.70
CA THR A 119 -3.48 -9.25 -16.06
C THR A 119 -2.49 -10.34 -16.46
N HIS A 120 -1.41 -9.97 -17.16
CA HIS A 120 -0.35 -10.91 -17.56
C HIS A 120 0.45 -11.47 -16.37
N HIS A 121 0.36 -10.86 -15.19
CA HIS A 121 1.06 -11.31 -13.99
C HIS A 121 0.14 -12.02 -12.98
N THR A 122 -1.13 -12.29 -13.30
CA THR A 122 -2.09 -12.93 -12.38
C THR A 122 -1.76 -14.39 -12.06
N MET A 123 -1.17 -15.14 -13.00
CA MET A 123 -0.79 -16.53 -12.76
C MET A 123 0.35 -16.65 -11.76
N VAL A 124 0.22 -17.57 -10.81
CA VAL A 124 1.30 -17.96 -9.89
C VAL A 124 2.01 -19.21 -10.42
N HIS A 125 3.29 -19.36 -10.10
CA HIS A 125 4.04 -20.56 -10.48
C HIS A 125 3.41 -21.81 -9.83
N GLU A 126 3.34 -22.95 -10.54
CA GLU A 126 2.68 -24.18 -10.03
C GLU A 126 3.26 -24.69 -8.70
N ASN A 127 4.56 -24.52 -8.47
CA ASN A 127 5.18 -24.83 -7.18
C ASN A 127 4.63 -23.98 -6.01
N ILE A 128 4.09 -22.78 -6.25
CA ILE A 128 3.38 -22.01 -5.22
C ILE A 128 2.06 -22.68 -4.86
N LYS A 129 1.32 -23.19 -5.86
CA LYS A 129 0.11 -23.99 -5.61
C LYS A 129 0.42 -25.22 -4.77
N LYS A 130 1.47 -25.98 -5.12
CA LYS A 130 1.95 -27.12 -4.32
C LYS A 130 2.40 -26.72 -2.92
N PHE A 131 3.07 -25.58 -2.77
CA PHE A 131 3.44 -25.04 -1.48
C PHE A 131 2.21 -24.76 -0.62
N MET A 132 1.16 -24.16 -1.19
CA MET A 132 -0.08 -23.87 -0.47
C MET A 132 -0.84 -25.14 -0.06
N GLU A 133 -0.78 -26.22 -0.87
CA GLU A 133 -1.36 -27.52 -0.52
C GLU A 133 -0.73 -28.13 0.76
N GLY A 134 0.49 -27.71 1.12
CA GLY A 134 1.18 -28.15 2.34
C GLY A 134 0.63 -27.52 3.64
N PHE A 135 -0.18 -26.47 3.56
CA PHE A 135 -0.84 -25.93 4.75
C PHE A 135 -1.91 -26.90 5.26
N ARG A 136 -2.12 -26.90 6.59
CA ARG A 136 -3.22 -27.64 7.20
C ARG A 136 -4.56 -27.17 6.59
N HIS A 137 -5.51 -28.08 6.43
CA HIS A 137 -6.80 -27.82 5.76
C HIS A 137 -7.63 -26.69 6.40
N ASP A 138 -7.50 -26.45 7.71
CA ASP A 138 -8.18 -25.40 8.48
C ASP A 138 -7.25 -24.21 8.81
N ALA A 139 -6.11 -24.09 8.13
CA ALA A 139 -5.20 -22.97 8.33
C ALA A 139 -5.90 -21.63 8.05
N HIS A 140 -5.66 -20.65 8.93
CA HIS A 140 -6.26 -19.33 8.77
C HIS A 140 -5.76 -18.67 7.47
N PRO A 141 -6.65 -18.12 6.61
CA PRO A 141 -6.25 -17.57 5.31
C PRO A 141 -5.15 -16.52 5.37
N MET A 142 -5.13 -15.66 6.40
CA MET A 142 -4.05 -14.68 6.57
C MET A 142 -2.68 -15.32 6.82
N GLY A 143 -2.61 -16.43 7.56
CA GLY A 143 -1.35 -17.14 7.78
C GLY A 143 -0.82 -17.72 6.47
N MET A 144 -1.71 -18.36 5.70
CA MET A 144 -1.38 -18.87 4.37
C MET A 144 -0.93 -17.75 3.44
N PHE A 145 -1.65 -16.62 3.42
CA PHE A 145 -1.38 -15.47 2.57
C PHE A 145 0.02 -14.90 2.84
N VAL A 146 0.34 -14.58 4.09
CA VAL A 146 1.65 -14.00 4.46
C VAL A 146 2.78 -14.97 4.14
N SER A 147 2.64 -16.25 4.49
CA SER A 147 3.65 -17.27 4.19
C SER A 147 3.86 -17.47 2.69
N THR A 148 2.80 -17.41 1.89
CA THR A 148 2.88 -17.55 0.43
C THR A 148 3.53 -16.34 -0.22
N ILE A 149 3.19 -15.12 0.23
CA ILE A 149 3.86 -13.89 -0.22
C ILE A 149 5.36 -13.94 0.12
N ALA A 150 5.72 -14.41 1.32
CA ALA A 150 7.12 -14.61 1.68
C ALA A 150 7.79 -15.65 0.76
N ALA A 151 7.12 -16.76 0.45
CA ALA A 151 7.62 -17.79 -0.45
C ALA A 151 7.87 -17.25 -1.88
N LEU A 152 7.05 -16.33 -2.39
CA LEU A 152 7.24 -15.70 -3.71
C LEU A 152 8.62 -15.04 -3.85
N SER A 153 9.23 -14.56 -2.76
CA SER A 153 10.58 -13.98 -2.81
C SER A 153 11.64 -14.96 -3.31
N THR A 154 11.41 -16.28 -3.19
CA THR A 154 12.31 -17.32 -3.70
C THR A 154 12.14 -17.57 -5.20
N PHE A 155 10.99 -17.19 -5.76
CA PHE A 155 10.67 -17.30 -7.19
C PHE A 155 11.13 -16.09 -7.99
N TYR A 156 11.41 -14.97 -7.31
CA TYR A 156 11.83 -13.70 -7.91
C TYR A 156 13.12 -13.18 -7.24
N PRO A 157 14.27 -13.87 -7.38
CA PRO A 157 15.52 -13.50 -6.71
C PRO A 157 16.01 -12.09 -7.10
N GLU A 158 15.67 -11.61 -8.30
CA GLU A 158 15.97 -10.27 -8.79
C GLU A 158 15.30 -9.17 -7.96
N ALA A 159 14.20 -9.48 -7.26
CA ALA A 159 13.48 -8.53 -6.41
C ALA A 159 14.33 -7.95 -5.27
N LYS A 160 15.48 -8.57 -4.97
CA LYS A 160 16.47 -8.06 -4.01
C LYS A 160 17.16 -6.78 -4.49
N ASN A 161 17.16 -6.50 -5.80
CA ASN A 161 17.74 -5.28 -6.35
C ASN A 161 16.78 -4.09 -6.18
N ILE A 162 16.63 -3.63 -4.94
CA ILE A 162 15.65 -2.60 -4.57
C ILE A 162 15.95 -1.22 -5.13
N PHE A 163 17.19 -0.95 -5.57
CA PHE A 163 17.59 0.36 -6.08
C PHE A 163 17.27 0.55 -7.56
N ASP A 164 17.08 -0.54 -8.31
CA ASP A 164 16.70 -0.51 -9.71
C ASP A 164 15.20 -0.20 -9.89
N PRO A 165 14.84 0.94 -10.51
CA PRO A 165 13.45 1.33 -10.76
C PRO A 165 12.65 0.31 -11.58
N GLU A 166 13.25 -0.35 -12.58
CA GLU A 166 12.53 -1.30 -13.43
C GLU A 166 12.24 -2.60 -12.69
N VAL A 167 13.18 -3.06 -11.86
CA VAL A 167 12.95 -4.19 -10.96
C VAL A 167 11.80 -3.89 -10.01
N ARG A 168 11.79 -2.70 -9.38
CA ARG A 168 10.69 -2.26 -8.50
C ARG A 168 9.35 -2.23 -9.25
N ARG A 169 9.31 -1.63 -10.44
CA ARG A 169 8.09 -1.53 -11.27
C ARG A 169 7.53 -2.91 -11.59
N LEU A 170 8.39 -3.85 -11.98
CA LEU A 170 7.99 -5.22 -12.26
C LEU A 170 7.44 -5.95 -11.01
N GLN A 171 8.06 -5.76 -9.84
CA GLN A 171 7.55 -6.37 -8.60
C GLN A 171 6.20 -5.76 -8.17
N ILE A 172 5.98 -4.46 -8.40
CA ILE A 172 4.68 -3.82 -8.14
C ILE A 172 3.58 -4.48 -9.00
N LEU A 173 3.81 -4.61 -10.31
CA LEU A 173 2.87 -5.29 -11.22
C LEU A 173 2.59 -6.73 -10.80
N ARG A 174 3.63 -7.48 -10.45
CA ARG A 174 3.50 -8.86 -9.98
C ARG A 174 2.70 -8.96 -8.69
N LEU A 175 2.93 -8.08 -7.73
CA LEU A 175 2.20 -8.10 -6.46
C LEU A 175 0.71 -7.78 -6.69
N ILE A 176 0.41 -6.71 -7.44
CA ILE A 176 -0.98 -6.35 -7.76
C ILE A 176 -1.68 -7.47 -8.52
N GLY A 177 -1.00 -8.11 -9.48
CA GLY A 177 -1.59 -9.23 -10.22
C GLY A 177 -1.79 -10.51 -9.38
N LYS A 178 -0.84 -10.88 -8.52
CA LYS A 178 -0.82 -12.19 -7.83
C LYS A 178 -1.53 -12.22 -6.49
N VAL A 179 -1.65 -11.07 -5.81
CA VAL A 179 -2.31 -11.00 -4.50
C VAL A 179 -3.75 -11.53 -4.55
N PRO A 180 -4.60 -11.17 -5.53
CA PRO A 180 -5.94 -11.76 -5.66
C PRO A 180 -5.91 -13.28 -5.85
N THR A 181 -4.99 -13.79 -6.67
CA THR A 181 -4.84 -15.24 -6.90
C THR A 181 -4.49 -15.97 -5.62
N ILE A 182 -3.54 -15.46 -4.83
CA ILE A 182 -3.13 -16.07 -3.56
C ILE A 182 -4.26 -16.00 -2.53
N ALA A 183 -4.96 -14.87 -2.44
CA ALA A 183 -6.10 -14.71 -1.53
C ALA A 183 -7.25 -15.68 -1.89
N ALA A 184 -7.56 -15.83 -3.18
CA ALA A 184 -8.56 -16.78 -3.65
C ALA A 184 -8.16 -18.24 -3.39
N TYR A 185 -6.88 -18.58 -3.58
CA TYR A 185 -6.36 -19.92 -3.28
C TYR A 185 -6.44 -20.22 -1.78
N ALA A 186 -6.09 -19.25 -0.92
CA ALA A 186 -6.21 -19.41 0.53
C ALA A 186 -7.67 -19.64 0.97
N TYR A 187 -8.62 -18.90 0.38
CA TYR A 187 -10.05 -19.14 0.60
C TYR A 187 -10.45 -20.57 0.19
N ARG A 188 -10.10 -20.99 -1.01
CA ARG A 188 -10.49 -22.31 -1.53
C ARG A 188 -9.85 -23.46 -0.77
N HIS A 189 -8.60 -23.30 -0.35
CA HIS A 189 -7.93 -24.25 0.53
C HIS A 189 -8.70 -24.45 1.83
N SER A 190 -9.10 -23.35 2.49
CA SER A 190 -9.88 -23.40 3.73
C SER A 190 -11.27 -24.06 3.57
N LYS A 191 -11.75 -24.18 2.33
CA LYS A 191 -13.01 -24.82 1.96
C LYS A 191 -12.83 -26.21 1.35
N GLY A 192 -11.60 -26.70 1.19
CA GLY A 192 -11.31 -27.95 0.50
C GLY A 192 -11.69 -27.95 -0.99
N LEU A 193 -11.76 -26.77 -1.62
CA LEU A 193 -12.14 -26.61 -3.02
C LEU A 193 -10.88 -26.62 -3.93
N PRO A 194 -10.96 -27.17 -5.15
CA PRO A 194 -9.85 -27.16 -6.09
C PRO A 194 -9.55 -25.73 -6.56
N TYR A 195 -8.28 -25.35 -6.72
CA TYR A 195 -7.92 -24.01 -7.19
C TYR A 195 -8.37 -23.74 -8.62
N VAL A 196 -8.82 -22.51 -8.86
CA VAL A 196 -9.32 -22.02 -10.15
C VAL A 196 -8.32 -21.01 -10.70
N TYR A 197 -7.89 -21.20 -11.95
CA TYR A 197 -6.95 -20.29 -12.59
C TYR A 197 -7.59 -18.93 -12.92
N PRO A 198 -6.77 -17.86 -13.00
CA PRO A 198 -7.19 -16.58 -13.54
C PRO A 198 -7.79 -16.70 -14.95
N ASP A 199 -8.80 -15.90 -15.25
CA ASP A 199 -9.41 -15.73 -16.57
C ASP A 199 -9.17 -14.30 -17.06
N ASN A 200 -8.47 -14.16 -18.18
CA ASN A 200 -8.10 -12.86 -18.76
C ASN A 200 -9.27 -12.15 -19.46
N ASP A 201 -10.39 -12.84 -19.70
CA ASP A 201 -11.61 -12.22 -20.24
C ASP A 201 -12.38 -11.41 -19.19
N LEU A 202 -12.04 -11.56 -17.90
CA LEU A 202 -12.73 -10.91 -16.79
C LEU A 202 -11.99 -9.67 -16.32
N SER A 203 -12.73 -8.75 -15.70
CA SER A 203 -12.15 -7.59 -15.02
C SER A 203 -11.27 -8.05 -13.85
N TYR A 204 -10.49 -7.13 -13.25
CA TYR A 204 -9.64 -7.44 -12.10
C TYR A 204 -10.44 -8.06 -10.93
N THR A 205 -11.57 -7.45 -10.56
CA THR A 205 -12.45 -7.92 -9.49
C THR A 205 -13.30 -9.10 -9.91
N GLY A 206 -13.80 -9.10 -11.15
CA GLY A 206 -14.53 -10.22 -11.73
C GLY A 206 -13.69 -11.50 -11.76
N ASN A 207 -12.40 -11.39 -12.08
CA ASN A 207 -11.45 -12.48 -12.05
C ASN A 207 -11.21 -12.99 -10.61
N PHE A 208 -11.11 -12.11 -9.62
CA PHE A 208 -11.02 -12.53 -8.23
C PHE A 208 -12.26 -13.31 -7.78
N LEU A 209 -13.46 -12.84 -8.11
CA LEU A 209 -14.72 -13.56 -7.84
C LEU A 209 -14.77 -14.92 -8.54
N ASN A 210 -14.33 -14.98 -9.80
CA ASN A 210 -14.17 -16.24 -10.53
C ASN A 210 -13.26 -17.22 -9.77
N MET A 211 -12.08 -16.76 -9.36
CA MET A 211 -11.12 -17.62 -8.66
C MET A 211 -11.61 -18.05 -7.29
N MET A 212 -12.51 -17.30 -6.63
CA MET A 212 -13.10 -17.71 -5.36
C MET A 212 -14.29 -18.67 -5.54
N PHE A 213 -15.22 -18.33 -6.43
CA PHE A 213 -16.58 -18.89 -6.43
C PHE A 213 -16.91 -19.78 -7.62
N LYS A 214 -16.04 -19.89 -8.62
CA LYS A 214 -16.29 -20.82 -9.72
C LYS A 214 -16.40 -22.25 -9.21
N MET A 215 -17.48 -22.92 -9.58
CA MET A 215 -17.75 -24.30 -9.20
C MET A 215 -17.57 -25.23 -10.40
N THR A 216 -18.66 -25.66 -11.02
CA THR A 216 -18.64 -26.64 -12.12
C THR A 216 -18.97 -26.03 -13.48
N GLU A 217 -19.39 -24.76 -13.51
CA GLU A 217 -19.67 -24.05 -14.75
C GLU A 217 -18.42 -23.90 -15.63
N LEU A 218 -18.64 -24.00 -16.95
CA LEU A 218 -17.58 -23.82 -17.95
C LEU A 218 -16.98 -22.40 -17.87
N LYS A 219 -17.85 -21.39 -17.84
CA LYS A 219 -17.48 -19.98 -17.75
C LYS A 219 -18.23 -19.34 -16.59
N TYR A 220 -17.47 -18.80 -15.62
CA TYR A 220 -18.02 -18.01 -14.54
C TYR A 220 -18.43 -16.64 -15.07
N LYS A 221 -19.59 -16.15 -14.65
CA LYS A 221 -20.04 -14.79 -14.94
C LYS A 221 -20.25 -14.08 -13.60
N PRO A 222 -19.41 -13.10 -13.23
CA PRO A 222 -19.60 -12.38 -11.99
C PRO A 222 -20.94 -11.64 -12.02
N HIS A 223 -21.63 -11.62 -10.88
CA HIS A 223 -22.84 -10.82 -10.75
C HIS A 223 -22.45 -9.34 -10.74
N PRO A 224 -22.94 -8.48 -11.66
CA PRO A 224 -22.47 -7.10 -11.80
C PRO A 224 -22.51 -6.28 -10.52
N VAL A 225 -23.53 -6.48 -9.68
CA VAL A 225 -23.64 -5.79 -8.38
C VAL A 225 -22.52 -6.21 -7.41
N LEU A 226 -22.16 -7.50 -7.36
CA LEU A 226 -21.11 -8.00 -6.47
C LEU A 226 -19.73 -7.58 -6.96
N GLU A 227 -19.53 -7.61 -8.27
CA GLU A 227 -18.30 -7.14 -8.92
C GLU A 227 -18.06 -5.66 -8.64
N ARG A 228 -19.09 -4.81 -8.82
CA ARG A 228 -18.99 -3.39 -8.51
C ARG A 228 -18.82 -3.12 -7.02
N ALA A 229 -19.55 -3.82 -6.17
CA ALA A 229 -19.42 -3.66 -4.72
C ALA A 229 -17.99 -3.99 -4.25
N LEU A 230 -17.36 -5.03 -4.81
CA LEU A 230 -15.98 -5.38 -4.49
C LEU A 230 -14.97 -4.39 -5.08
N ASP A 231 -15.21 -3.86 -6.27
CA ASP A 231 -14.33 -2.86 -6.91
C ASP A 231 -14.29 -1.52 -6.17
N VAL A 232 -15.36 -1.20 -5.43
CA VAL A 232 -15.47 0.00 -4.61
C VAL A 232 -14.91 -0.19 -3.19
N LEU A 233 -14.85 -1.42 -2.69
CA LEU A 233 -14.45 -1.76 -1.31
C LEU A 233 -12.93 -1.70 -1.11
#